data_AF-A0A7S2TNJ5-F1
#
_entry.id   AF-A0A7S2TNJ5-F1
#
_cell.length_a   1.000
_cell.length_b   1.000
_cell.length_c   1.000
_cell.angle_alpha   90.00
_cell.angle_beta   90.00
_cell.angle_gamma   90.00
#
_symmetry.space_group_name_H-M   'P 1'
#
loop_
_entity.id
_entity.type
_entity.pdbx_description
1 polymer ?
#
loop_
_entity_poly.entity_id
_entity_poly.type
_entity_poly.pdbx_seq_one_letter_code
_entity_poly.pdbx_strand_id
1 'polypeptide(L)'
;MSIPPKQDGPPPGGFKPISWKRNIPPSRFNGLSLFAIAGGLMGYGLYRLVKGNQKESEKRKQLAKERTEAMEKWQIEYNIKTFTVMRKALDEQMAQGGDGHH
;
A
#
# COMPACT_ATOMS: atom_id res chain seq x y z
N MET A 1 43.87 -54.74 70.53
CA MET A 1 43.72 -54.76 69.06
C MET A 1 42.82 -53.62 68.63
N SER A 2 43.33 -52.62 67.90
CA SER A 2 42.50 -51.58 67.27
C SER A 2 42.18 -51.97 65.83
N ILE A 3 40.90 -51.98 65.48
CA ILE A 3 40.43 -52.21 64.11
C ILE A 3 40.57 -50.89 63.36
N PRO A 4 41.24 -50.84 62.18
CA PRO A 4 41.43 -49.59 61.46
C PRO A 4 40.08 -49.06 60.94
N PRO A 5 39.83 -47.74 61.01
CA PRO A 5 38.59 -47.16 60.53
C PRO A 5 38.49 -47.33 59.00
N LYS A 6 37.37 -47.89 58.54
CA LYS A 6 37.05 -47.97 57.12
C LYS A 6 36.52 -46.61 56.67
N GLN A 7 37.38 -45.82 56.03
CA GLN A 7 37.04 -44.52 55.47
C GLN A 7 36.51 -44.71 54.06
N ASP A 8 35.32 -44.17 53.76
CA ASP A 8 34.81 -44.14 52.40
C ASP A 8 35.53 -43.04 51.62
N GLY A 9 36.29 -43.46 50.61
CA GLY A 9 37.01 -42.59 49.69
C GLY A 9 36.35 -42.54 48.31
N PRO A 10 36.68 -41.54 47.48
CA PRO A 10 36.25 -41.53 46.09
C PRO A 10 36.75 -42.80 45.38
N PRO A 11 35.98 -43.31 44.41
CA PRO A 11 36.38 -44.51 43.67
C PRO A 11 37.76 -44.29 43.02
N PRO A 12 38.62 -45.32 42.97
CA PRO A 12 39.91 -45.23 42.30
C PRO A 12 39.70 -44.88 40.82
N GLY A 13 39.99 -43.63 40.45
CA GLY A 13 39.68 -43.06 39.13
C GLY A 13 38.84 -41.77 39.14
N GLY A 14 38.28 -41.37 40.29
CA GLY A 14 37.52 -40.12 40.45
C GLY A 14 36.09 -40.16 39.86
N PHE A 15 35.37 -39.05 39.98
CA PHE A 15 34.01 -38.92 39.45
C PHE A 15 34.02 -38.50 37.97
N LYS A 16 32.99 -38.90 37.23
CA LYS A 16 32.78 -38.43 35.86
C LYS A 16 32.63 -36.90 35.85
N PRO A 17 33.18 -36.21 34.83
CA PRO A 17 33.04 -34.76 34.72
C PRO A 17 31.58 -34.40 34.54
N ILE A 18 31.04 -33.61 35.47
CA ILE A 18 29.70 -33.04 35.37
C ILE A 18 29.79 -31.77 34.54
N SER A 19 28.99 -31.69 33.49
CA SER A 19 28.86 -30.49 32.67
C SER A 19 28.11 -29.41 33.46
N TRP A 20 28.86 -28.51 34.11
CA TRP A 20 28.33 -27.39 34.89
C TRP A 20 28.00 -26.15 34.05
N LYS A 21 28.45 -26.12 32.80
CA LYS A 21 28.25 -24.99 31.87
C LYS A 21 26.92 -25.12 31.14
N ARG A 22 26.34 -23.96 30.84
CA ARG A 22 25.12 -23.84 30.06
C ARG A 22 25.34 -24.26 28.61
N ASN A 23 24.73 -25.38 28.19
CA ASN A 23 24.77 -25.87 26.81
C ASN A 23 23.56 -25.36 26.02
N ILE A 24 23.58 -24.09 25.60
CA ILE A 24 22.56 -23.53 24.72
C ILE A 24 23.06 -23.61 23.27
N PRO A 25 22.32 -24.26 22.36
CA PRO A 25 22.69 -24.30 20.95
C PRO A 25 22.64 -22.88 20.34
N PRO A 26 23.53 -22.54 19.40
CA PRO A 26 23.50 -21.25 18.73
C PRO A 26 22.16 -21.06 18.00
N SER A 27 21.71 -19.80 17.94
CA SER A 27 20.46 -19.45 17.24
C SER A 27 20.51 -19.92 15.79
N ARG A 28 19.40 -20.53 15.33
CA ARG A 28 19.30 -21.16 14.01
C ARG A 28 19.37 -20.19 12.84
N PHE A 29 19.06 -18.91 13.09
CA PHE A 29 19.09 -17.86 12.09
C PHE A 29 20.10 -16.80 12.46
N ASN A 30 21.01 -16.52 11.54
CA ASN A 30 21.92 -15.39 11.65
C ASN A 30 21.14 -14.09 11.34
N GLY A 31 21.50 -12.97 11.97
CA GLY A 31 20.87 -11.67 11.74
C GLY A 31 20.81 -11.32 10.25
N LEU A 32 21.90 -11.58 9.50
CA LEU A 32 21.96 -11.34 8.05
C LEU A 32 20.90 -12.14 7.27
N SER A 33 20.66 -13.40 7.64
CA SER A 33 19.65 -14.23 6.98
C SER A 33 18.25 -13.69 7.21
N LEU A 34 17.97 -13.18 8.40
CA LEU A 34 16.69 -12.58 8.75
C LEU A 34 16.46 -11.29 7.95
N PHE A 35 17.50 -10.44 7.86
CA PHE A 35 17.45 -9.21 7.06
C PHE A 35 17.28 -9.49 5.57
N ALA A 36 17.95 -10.50 5.03
CA ALA A 36 17.82 -10.87 3.61
C ALA A 36 16.39 -11.33 3.29
N ILE A 37 15.78 -12.16 4.14
CA ILE A 37 14.41 -12.63 3.96
C ILE A 37 13.42 -11.46 4.07
N ALA A 38 13.53 -10.64 5.11
CA ALA A 38 12.66 -9.50 5.31
C ALA A 38 12.79 -8.49 4.16
N GLY A 39 14.02 -8.18 3.75
CA GLY A 39 14.32 -7.30 2.61
C GLY A 39 13.76 -7.84 1.30
N GLY A 40 13.88 -9.15 1.05
CA GLY A 40 13.32 -9.80 -0.13
C GLY A 40 11.79 -9.71 -0.18
N LEU A 41 11.12 -9.99 0.94
CA LEU A 41 9.66 -9.87 1.06
C LEU A 41 9.19 -8.43 0.85
N MET A 42 9.84 -7.46 1.50
CA MET A 42 9.50 -6.04 1.33
C MET A 42 9.74 -5.56 -0.10
N GLY A 43 10.89 -5.89 -0.69
CA GLY A 43 11.21 -5.52 -2.07
C GLY A 43 10.21 -6.07 -3.07
N TYR A 44 9.83 -7.35 -2.92
CA TYR A 44 8.79 -7.95 -3.77
C TYR A 44 7.42 -7.30 -3.57
N GLY A 45 7.04 -7.00 -2.32
CA GLY A 45 5.79 -6.32 -2.00
C GLY A 45 5.70 -4.94 -2.66
N LEU A 46 6.76 -4.14 -2.57
CA LEU A 46 6.83 -2.82 -3.18
C LEU A 46 6.77 -2.90 -4.72
N TYR A 47 7.46 -3.86 -5.34
CA TYR A 47 7.38 -4.07 -6.77
C TYR A 47 5.94 -4.36 -7.25
N ARG A 48 5.24 -5.27 -6.56
CA ARG A 48 3.83 -5.59 -6.85
C ARG A 48 2.92 -4.37 -6.69
N LEU A 49 3.13 -3.58 -5.64
CA LEU A 49 2.34 -2.38 -5.35
C LEU A 49 2.51 -1.31 -6.44
N VAL A 50 3.76 -1.01 -6.83
CA VAL A 50 4.04 -0.04 -7.89
C VAL A 50 3.40 -0.46 -9.21
N LYS A 51 3.52 -1.74 -9.57
CA LYS A 51 2.88 -2.29 -10.78
C LYS A 51 1.35 -2.19 -10.74
N GLY A 52 0.75 -2.37 -9.56
CA GLY A 52 -0.69 -2.18 -9.36
C GLY A 52 -1.11 -0.72 -9.55
N ASN A 53 -0.39 0.21 -8.92
CA ASN A 53 -0.69 1.64 -8.99
C ASN A 53 -0.61 2.20 -10.42
N GLN A 54 0.32 1.71 -11.24
CA GLN A 54 0.41 2.11 -12.65
C GLN A 54 -0.87 1.74 -13.40
N LYS A 55 -1.38 0.52 -13.22
CA LYS A 55 -2.63 0.06 -13.86
C LYS A 55 -3.83 0.89 -13.40
N GLU A 56 -3.94 1.17 -12.11
CA GLU A 56 -5.03 2.01 -11.58
C GLU A 56 -4.93 3.46 -12.08
N SER A 57 -3.72 3.99 -12.24
CA SER A 57 -3.50 5.31 -12.84
C SER A 57 -3.94 5.35 -14.31
N GLU A 58 -3.63 4.31 -15.09
CA GLU A 58 -4.07 4.20 -16.49
C GLU A 58 -5.60 4.14 -16.60
N LYS A 59 -6.26 3.33 -15.77
CA LYS A 59 -7.73 3.27 -15.73
C LYS A 59 -8.35 4.62 -15.39
N ARG A 60 -7.80 5.33 -14.39
CA ARG A 60 -8.27 6.67 -14.01
C ARG A 60 -8.10 7.68 -15.15
N LYS A 61 -7.01 7.60 -15.90
CA LYS A 61 -6.78 8.45 -17.08
C LYS A 61 -7.77 8.14 -18.19
N GLN A 62 -8.09 6.87 -18.44
CA GLN A 62 -9.10 6.48 -19.43
C GLN A 62 -10.48 7.02 -19.04
N LEU A 63 -10.91 6.79 -17.80
CA LEU A 63 -12.19 7.28 -17.30
C LEU A 63 -12.28 8.81 -17.31
N ALA A 64 -11.16 9.51 -17.02
CA ALA A 64 -11.12 10.97 -17.11
C ALA A 64 -11.33 11.46 -18.54
N LYS A 65 -10.72 10.80 -19.54
CA LYS A 65 -10.91 11.12 -20.97
C LYS A 65 -12.36 10.92 -21.40
N GLU A 66 -12.93 9.76 -21.09
CA GLU A 66 -14.34 9.44 -21.39
C GLU A 66 -15.29 10.48 -20.79
N ARG A 67 -15.03 10.90 -19.55
CA ARG A 67 -15.82 11.95 -18.88
C ARG A 67 -15.69 13.31 -19.57
N THR A 68 -14.48 13.71 -19.94
CA THR A 68 -14.28 14.99 -20.65
C THR A 68 -15.00 15.01 -22.00
N GLU A 69 -14.96 13.90 -22.74
CA GLU A 69 -15.65 13.76 -24.03
C GLU A 69 -17.18 13.87 -23.86
N ALA A 70 -17.74 13.22 -22.84
CA ALA A 70 -19.16 13.32 -22.55
C ALA A 70 -19.58 14.74 -22.11
N MET A 71 -18.76 15.40 -21.29
CA MET A 71 -18.99 16.77 -20.82
C MET A 71 -19.01 17.76 -21.98
N GLU A 72 -18.10 17.64 -22.94
CA GLU A 72 -18.07 18.51 -24.12
C GLU A 72 -19.37 18.45 -24.91
N LYS A 73 -19.85 17.24 -25.20
CA LYS A 73 -21.14 17.05 -25.89
C LYS A 73 -22.28 17.71 -25.11
N TRP A 74 -22.36 17.46 -23.81
CA TRP A 74 -23.40 18.03 -22.96
C TRP A 74 -23.34 19.57 -22.93
N GLN A 75 -22.12 20.13 -22.88
CA GLN A 75 -21.91 21.57 -22.88
C GLN A 75 -22.38 22.21 -24.20
N ILE A 76 -22.12 21.57 -25.35
CA ILE A 76 -22.62 22.02 -26.66
C ILE A 76 -24.15 22.04 -26.67
N GLU A 77 -24.78 20.95 -26.25
CA GLU A 77 -26.25 20.85 -26.21
C GLU A 77 -26.87 21.90 -25.28
N TYR A 78 -26.28 22.11 -24.10
CA TYR A 78 -26.70 23.14 -23.16
C TYR A 78 -26.56 24.54 -23.76
N ASN A 79 -25.39 24.86 -24.33
CA ASN A 79 -25.11 26.15 -24.94
C ASN A 79 -26.08 26.45 -26.09
N ILE A 80 -26.36 25.49 -26.97
CA ILE A 80 -27.34 25.67 -28.06
C ILE A 80 -28.71 26.04 -27.47
N LYS A 81 -29.18 25.29 -26.47
CA LYS A 81 -30.47 25.56 -25.82
C LYS A 81 -30.51 26.95 -25.21
N THR A 82 -29.48 27.34 -24.45
CA THR A 82 -29.43 28.68 -23.84
C THR A 82 -29.41 29.78 -24.89
N PHE A 83 -28.60 29.65 -25.94
CA PHE A 83 -28.58 30.64 -27.03
C PHE A 83 -29.93 30.75 -27.73
N THR A 84 -30.66 29.65 -27.94
CA THR A 84 -32.00 29.71 -28.54
C THR A 84 -33.01 30.45 -27.65
N VAL A 85 -32.96 30.25 -26.33
CA VAL A 85 -33.83 30.98 -25.39
C VAL A 85 -33.46 32.46 -25.36
N MET A 86 -32.16 32.78 -25.24
CA MET A 86 -31.68 34.16 -25.25
C MET A 86 -32.02 34.88 -26.56
N ARG A 87 -31.95 34.17 -27.69
CA ARG A 87 -32.33 34.71 -29.00
C ARG A 87 -33.82 35.07 -29.04
N LYS A 88 -34.69 34.17 -28.59
CA LYS A 88 -36.13 34.42 -28.52
C LYS A 88 -36.45 35.61 -27.61
N ALA A 89 -35.84 35.68 -26.43
CA ALA A 89 -36.02 36.78 -25.51
C ALA A 89 -35.55 38.13 -26.09
N LEU A 90 -34.52 38.13 -26.94
CA LEU A 90 -34.06 39.34 -27.63
C LEU A 90 -35.02 39.75 -28.75
N ASP A 91 -35.49 38.80 -29.56
CA ASP A 91 -36.46 39.06 -30.64
C ASP A 91 -37.79 39.60 -30.04
N GLU A 92 -38.22 39.10 -28.89
CA GLU A 92 -39.37 39.63 -28.13
C GLU A 92 -39.15 41.06 -27.63
N GLN A 93 -37.95 41.38 -27.11
CA GLN A 93 -37.59 42.75 -26.72
C GLN A 93 -37.57 43.71 -27.90
N MET A 94 -37.11 43.28 -29.08
CA MET A 94 -37.13 44.11 -30.28
C MET A 94 -38.56 44.35 -30.79
N ALA A 95 -39.43 43.33 -30.70
CA ALA A 95 -40.85 43.47 -31.02
C ALA A 95 -41.55 44.45 -30.06
N GLN A 96 -41.23 44.40 -28.77
CA GLN A 96 -41.75 45.35 -27.76
C GLN A 96 -41.14 46.76 -27.89
N GLY A 97 -39.87 46.87 -28.24
CA GLY A 97 -39.15 48.14 -28.42
C GLY A 97 -39.48 48.87 -29.72
N GLY A 98 -39.98 48.16 -30.74
CA GLY A 98 -40.52 48.74 -31.97
C GLY A 98 -41.80 49.56 -31.77
N ASP A 99 -42.54 49.29 -30.68
CA ASP A 99 -43.76 50.04 -30.30
C ASP A 99 -43.46 51.23 -29.36
N GLY A 100 -42.20 51.41 -28.93
CA GLY A 100 -41.80 52.37 -27.88
C GLY A 100 -40.90 53.53 -28.32
N HIS A 101 -40.61 53.67 -29.61
CA HIS A 101 -39.85 54.80 -30.17
C HIS A 101 -40.71 55.63 -31.13
N HIS A 102 -41.64 56.42 -30.54
CA HIS A 102 -42.24 57.63 -31.11
C HIS A 102 -42.31 58.70 -30.02
#